data_AF-A0A5V1SZG9-F1
#
_entry.id   AF-A0A5V1SZG9-F1
#
_cell.length_a   1.000
_cell.length_b   1.000
_cell.length_c   1.000
_cell.angle_alpha   90.00
_cell.angle_beta   90.00
_cell.angle_gamma   90.00
#
_symmetry.space_group_name_H-M   'P 1'
#
loop_
_entity.id
_entity.type
_entity.pdbx_description
1 polymer ?
#
loop_
_entity_poly.entity_id
_entity_poly.type
_entity_poly.pdbx_seq_one_letter_code
_entity_poly.pdbx_strand_id
1 'polypeptide(L)'
;MKEQDILAHARRCAPAESCGFVVRTQAGERYLPCVNISAAPEDYFRMAPEDWLRAETQGEIVALVHSHPGGQPYLSDVDRRLQVQSDLPWWLVCDGQVHKFRCVPHLTGRHFKHGVFDCYTLFRDAYHLAGIDMPDFHRDDDWWRHGDNLYLDNLETTGFYRVSAASAQ
;
A
#
# COMPACT_ATOMS: atom_id res chain seq x y z
N MET A 1 -7.55 11.31 14.60
CA MET A 1 -7.13 10.53 15.78
C MET A 1 -6.13 9.46 15.36
N LYS A 2 -6.55 8.37 14.69
CA LYS A 2 -5.63 7.27 14.30
C LYS A 2 -4.33 7.69 13.59
N GLU A 3 -4.39 8.55 12.58
CA GLU A 3 -3.19 8.97 11.83
C GLU A 3 -2.27 9.85 12.67
N GLN A 4 -2.81 10.67 13.58
CA GLN A 4 -2.00 11.45 14.50
C GLN A 4 -1.28 10.55 15.50
N ASP A 5 -1.93 9.48 15.97
CA ASP A 5 -1.33 8.49 16.87
C ASP A 5 -0.21 7.71 16.17
N ILE A 6 -0.42 7.34 14.91
CA ILE A 6 0.59 6.72 14.03
C ILE A 6 1.81 7.64 13.89
N LEU A 7 1.60 8.89 13.50
CA LEU A 7 2.68 9.87 13.33
C LEU A 7 3.40 10.19 14.64
N ALA A 8 2.66 10.23 15.77
CA ALA A 8 3.25 10.40 17.09
C ALA A 8 4.10 9.19 17.50
N HIS A 9 3.68 7.97 17.19
CA HIS A 9 4.45 6.77 17.45
C HIS A 9 5.73 6.71 16.61
N ALA A 10 5.64 6.95 15.30
CA ALA A 10 6.80 7.01 14.41
C ALA A 10 7.85 8.02 14.88
N ARG A 11 7.42 9.22 15.29
CA ARG A 11 8.32 10.25 15.86
C ARG A 11 9.00 9.83 17.16
N ARG A 12 8.35 9.02 18.00
CA ARG A 12 8.94 8.51 19.25
C ARG A 12 9.94 7.38 19.01
N CYS A 13 9.76 6.60 17.95
CA CYS A 13 10.64 5.48 17.62
C CYS A 13 11.91 5.91 16.88
N ALA A 14 11.83 6.98 16.07
CA ALA A 14 12.98 7.45 15.29
C ALA A 14 14.25 7.60 16.15
N PRO A 15 15.41 7.09 15.69
CA PRO A 15 15.71 6.62 14.33
C PRO A 15 15.23 5.20 13.99
N ALA A 16 14.74 4.44 14.96
CA ALA A 16 14.19 3.10 14.70
C ALA A 16 12.86 3.18 13.93
N GLU A 17 12.60 2.17 13.09
CA GLU A 17 11.30 1.96 12.50
C GLU A 17 10.26 1.66 13.59
N SER A 18 9.15 2.40 13.58
CA SER A 18 7.94 2.07 14.31
C SER A 18 7.16 0.98 13.57
N CYS A 19 6.40 0.18 14.31
CA CYS A 19 5.48 -0.82 13.74
C CYS A 19 4.18 -0.93 14.56
N GLY A 20 3.09 -1.40 13.95
CA GLY A 20 1.84 -1.66 14.64
C GLY A 20 0.69 -2.03 13.72
N PHE A 21 -0.53 -2.03 14.25
CA PHE A 21 -1.73 -2.41 13.51
C PHE A 21 -2.81 -1.35 13.61
N VAL A 22 -3.62 -1.22 12.56
CA VAL A 22 -4.93 -0.56 12.65
C VAL A 22 -5.97 -1.64 12.75
N VAL A 23 -6.80 -1.58 13.80
CA VAL A 23 -7.89 -2.53 14.01
C VAL A 23 -9.23 -1.83 13.98
N ARG A 24 -10.20 -2.45 13.31
CA ARG A 24 -11.59 -2.02 13.27
C ARG A 24 -12.36 -2.71 14.39
N THR A 25 -12.96 -1.89 15.25
CA THR A 25 -13.79 -2.32 16.38
C THR A 25 -15.21 -1.78 16.22
N GLN A 26 -16.12 -2.18 17.11
CA GLN A 26 -17.47 -1.61 17.16
C GLN A 26 -17.47 -0.08 17.41
N ALA A 27 -16.44 0.45 18.06
CA ALA A 27 -16.28 1.88 18.31
C ALA A 27 -15.55 2.63 17.17
N GLY A 28 -15.20 1.93 16.08
CA GLY A 28 -14.43 2.46 14.95
C GLY A 28 -12.99 1.93 14.90
N GLU A 29 -12.21 2.53 13.99
CA GLU A 29 -10.81 2.15 13.76
C GLU A 29 -9.86 2.81 14.77
N ARG A 30 -8.96 2.01 15.35
CA ARG A 30 -7.93 2.46 16.29
C ARG A 30 -6.55 1.95 15.90
N TYR A 31 -5.52 2.71 16.25
CA TYR A 31 -4.13 2.31 16.08
C TYR A 31 -3.59 1.60 17.34
N LEU A 32 -2.90 0.48 17.14
CA LEU A 32 -2.25 -0.32 18.17
C LEU A 32 -0.73 -0.33 17.91
N PRO A 33 0.05 0.50 18.62
CA PRO A 33 1.51 0.48 18.48
C PRO A 33 2.09 -0.85 19.00
N CYS A 34 3.11 -1.35 18.31
CA CYS A 34 3.85 -2.54 18.71
C CYS A 34 5.33 -2.19 18.90
N VAL A 35 6.05 -3.01 19.66
CA VAL A 35 7.50 -2.84 19.86
C VAL A 35 8.23 -3.49 18.70
N ASN A 36 9.14 -2.74 18.07
CA ASN A 36 10.05 -3.30 17.09
C ASN A 36 11.11 -4.16 17.81
N ILE A 37 11.06 -5.48 17.60
CA ILE A 37 11.99 -6.46 18.19
C ILE A 37 13.11 -6.87 17.21
N SER A 38 13.33 -6.11 16.13
CA SER A 38 14.44 -6.33 15.20
C SER A 38 15.79 -6.16 15.91
N ALA A 39 16.78 -6.96 15.51
CA ALA A 39 18.15 -6.79 15.96
C ALA A 39 18.84 -5.56 15.31
N ALA A 40 18.28 -5.06 14.21
CA ALA A 40 18.69 -3.84 13.53
C ALA A 40 17.44 -2.96 13.31
N PRO A 41 16.96 -2.28 14.37
CA PRO A 41 15.66 -1.62 14.35
C PRO A 41 15.63 -0.31 13.53
N GLU A 42 16.78 0.24 13.16
CA GLU A 42 16.91 1.39 12.25
C GLU A 42 16.75 1.00 10.77
N ASP A 43 16.99 -0.27 10.43
CA ASP A 43 16.94 -0.78 9.06
C ASP A 43 15.72 -1.68 8.77
N TYR A 44 15.16 -2.31 9.81
CA TYR A 44 14.07 -3.27 9.69
C TYR A 44 13.15 -3.23 10.91
N PHE A 45 11.88 -3.59 10.70
CA PHE A 45 10.97 -3.92 11.78
C PHE A 45 10.72 -5.43 11.90
N ARG A 46 10.47 -5.86 13.15
CA ARG A 46 9.90 -7.17 13.45
C ARG A 46 8.92 -7.01 14.61
N MET A 47 7.74 -7.61 14.51
CA MET A 47 6.76 -7.66 15.60
C MET A 47 6.76 -9.03 16.27
N ALA A 48 6.40 -9.07 17.55
CA ALA A 48 6.21 -10.32 18.27
C ALA A 48 4.91 -10.99 17.76
N PRO A 49 4.84 -12.33 17.60
CA PRO A 49 3.61 -13.01 17.19
C PRO A 49 2.42 -12.70 18.12
N GLU A 50 2.68 -12.46 19.40
CA GLU A 50 1.68 -12.10 20.41
C GLU A 50 1.04 -10.74 20.12
N ASP A 51 1.73 -9.83 19.43
CA ASP A 51 1.18 -8.54 19.02
C ASP A 51 0.06 -8.71 17.99
N TRP A 52 0.22 -9.65 17.06
CA TRP A 52 -0.81 -10.00 16.08
C TRP A 52 -2.04 -10.58 16.77
N LEU A 53 -1.84 -11.58 17.64
CA LEU A 53 -2.93 -12.20 18.40
C LEU A 53 -3.67 -11.16 19.26
N ARG A 54 -2.95 -10.22 19.88
CA ARG A 54 -3.54 -9.12 20.65
C ARG A 54 -4.31 -8.14 19.76
N ALA A 55 -3.92 -7.94 18.51
CA ALA A 55 -4.66 -7.10 17.57
C ALA A 55 -5.97 -7.79 17.13
N GLU A 56 -5.93 -9.09 16.81
CA GLU A 56 -7.11 -9.87 16.41
C GLU A 56 -8.15 -9.98 17.54
N THR A 57 -7.71 -10.20 18.79
CA THR A 57 -8.63 -10.22 19.95
C THR A 57 -9.32 -8.88 20.18
N GLN A 58 -8.78 -7.81 19.61
CA GLN A 58 -9.26 -6.45 19.76
C GLN A 58 -10.17 -5.99 18.62
N GLY A 59 -10.19 -6.66 17.47
CA GLY A 59 -10.97 -6.33 16.28
C GLY A 59 -10.40 -6.91 14.99
N GLU A 60 -11.01 -6.57 13.85
CA GLU A 60 -10.50 -6.92 12.52
C GLU A 60 -9.23 -6.10 12.22
N ILE A 61 -8.11 -6.75 11.91
CA ILE A 61 -6.91 -6.05 11.44
C ILE A 61 -7.18 -5.53 10.02
N VAL A 62 -7.16 -4.21 9.84
CA VAL A 62 -7.43 -3.58 8.54
C VAL A 62 -6.17 -3.05 7.86
N ALA A 63 -5.08 -2.87 8.62
CA ALA A 63 -3.79 -2.52 8.07
C ALA A 63 -2.65 -2.86 9.04
N LEU A 64 -1.50 -3.24 8.49
CA LEU A 64 -0.21 -3.19 9.17
C LEU A 64 0.40 -1.80 8.94
N VAL A 65 1.05 -1.24 9.95
CA VAL A 65 1.69 0.09 9.87
C VAL A 65 3.16 -0.04 10.21
N HIS A 66 4.03 0.57 9.42
CA HIS A 66 5.44 0.78 9.77
C HIS A 66 5.95 2.15 9.30
N SER A 67 7.22 2.48 9.55
CA SER A 67 7.81 3.77 9.16
C SER A 67 9.19 3.59 8.53
N HIS A 68 9.56 4.48 7.60
CA HIS A 68 10.93 4.61 7.08
C HIS A 68 11.55 5.95 7.51
N PRO A 69 12.23 6.03 8.68
CA PRO A 69 12.89 7.27 9.12
C PRO A 69 14.00 7.68 8.15
N GLY A 70 13.84 8.81 7.44
CA GLY A 70 14.82 9.27 6.44
C GLY A 70 14.94 8.38 5.20
N GLY A 71 13.98 7.46 5.00
CA GLY A 71 13.96 6.55 3.86
C GLY A 71 13.08 7.07 2.71
N GLN A 72 12.45 6.14 1.99
CA GLN A 72 11.64 6.45 0.82
C GLN A 72 10.14 6.25 1.11
N PRO A 73 9.24 7.03 0.49
CA PRO A 73 7.79 6.99 0.74
C PRO A 73 7.08 5.82 0.04
N TYR A 74 7.78 4.72 -0.24
CA TYR A 74 7.24 3.51 -0.87
C TYR A 74 7.79 2.25 -0.19
N LEU A 75 7.05 1.15 -0.34
CA LEU A 75 7.40 -0.14 0.24
C LEU A 75 8.67 -0.72 -0.38
N SER A 76 9.60 -1.19 0.47
CA SER A 76 10.80 -1.91 0.02
C SER A 76 10.47 -3.29 -0.55
N ASP A 77 11.42 -3.96 -1.20
CA ASP A 77 11.25 -5.33 -1.69
C ASP A 77 10.85 -6.32 -0.58
N VAL A 78 11.37 -6.11 0.64
CA VAL A 78 11.04 -6.93 1.81
C VAL A 78 9.61 -6.65 2.26
N ASP A 79 9.23 -5.38 2.35
CA ASP A 79 7.85 -4.98 2.69
C ASP A 79 6.85 -5.54 1.69
N ARG A 80 7.17 -5.52 0.39
CA ARG A 80 6.31 -6.08 -0.66
C ARG A 80 6.06 -7.56 -0.46
N ARG A 81 7.11 -8.33 -0.12
CA ARG A 81 6.97 -9.78 0.14
C ARG A 81 6.11 -10.05 1.36
N LEU A 82 6.35 -9.31 2.45
CA LEU A 82 5.60 -9.46 3.68
C LEU A 82 4.15 -8.97 3.55
N GLN A 83 3.90 -7.92 2.77
CA GLN A 83 2.55 -7.46 2.46
C GLN A 83 1.74 -8.57 1.79
N VAL A 84 2.28 -9.16 0.73
CA VAL A 84 1.62 -10.27 0.00
C VAL A 84 1.40 -11.46 0.92
N GLN A 85 2.35 -11.78 1.80
CA GLN A 85 2.19 -12.86 2.78
C GLN A 85 1.11 -12.59 3.83
N SER A 86 1.02 -11.34 4.30
CA SER A 86 0.02 -10.93 5.30
C SER A 86 -1.39 -10.76 4.74
N ASP A 87 -1.50 -10.56 3.42
CA ASP A 87 -2.73 -10.19 2.70
C ASP A 87 -3.46 -8.98 3.31
N LEU A 88 -2.70 -7.99 3.78
CA LEU A 88 -3.22 -6.77 4.40
C LEU A 88 -2.80 -5.52 3.62
N PRO A 89 -3.61 -4.45 3.66
CA PRO A 89 -3.11 -3.11 3.39
C PRO A 89 -1.95 -2.76 4.32
N TRP A 90 -0.93 -2.09 3.78
CA TRP A 90 0.20 -1.60 4.57
C TRP A 90 0.23 -0.08 4.54
N TRP A 91 0.38 0.54 5.69
CA TRP A 91 0.50 1.99 5.83
C TRP A 91 1.92 2.34 6.25
N LEU A 92 2.58 3.19 5.46
CA LEU A 92 3.96 3.59 5.67
C LEU A 92 4.00 5.03 6.16
N VAL A 93 4.71 5.27 7.26
CA VAL A 93 5.07 6.62 7.68
C VAL A 93 6.41 7.02 7.07
N CYS A 94 6.42 8.09 6.27
CA CYS A 94 7.64 8.68 5.72
C CYS A 94 7.46 10.21 5.68
N ASP A 95 8.50 10.97 5.99
CA ASP A 95 8.49 12.46 5.95
C ASP A 95 7.27 13.12 6.61
N GLY A 96 6.81 12.55 7.73
CA GLY A 96 5.67 13.07 8.50
C GLY A 96 4.30 12.83 7.84
N GLN A 97 4.22 11.99 6.82
CA GLN A 97 3.01 11.61 6.11
C GLN A 97 2.74 10.10 6.24
N VAL A 98 1.47 9.72 6.09
CA VAL A 98 1.03 8.31 6.06
C VAL A 98 0.65 7.95 4.62
N HIS A 99 1.44 7.09 4.00
CA HIS A 99 1.19 6.54 2.67
C HIS A 99 0.46 5.20 2.80
N LYS A 100 -0.61 4.98 2.04
CA LYS A 100 -1.46 3.79 2.19
C LYS A 100 -1.37 2.93 0.94
N PHE A 101 -0.93 1.69 1.11
CA PHE A 101 -0.79 0.73 0.04
C PHE A 101 -1.84 -0.37 0.17
N ARG A 102 -2.68 -0.53 -0.85
CA ARG A 102 -3.54 -1.72 -0.96
C ARG A 102 -2.65 -2.96 -1.12
N CYS A 103 -3.14 -4.12 -0.66
CA CYS A 103 -2.46 -5.37 -0.94
C CYS A 103 -2.55 -5.64 -2.45
N VAL A 104 -1.39 -5.70 -3.09
CA VAL A 104 -1.27 -5.94 -4.54
C VAL A 104 -0.47 -7.23 -4.74
N PRO A 105 -1.05 -8.27 -5.36
CA PRO A 105 -0.31 -9.48 -5.71
C PRO A 105 0.89 -9.16 -6.62
N HIS A 106 1.85 -10.06 -6.77
CA HIS A 106 2.92 -9.88 -7.75
C HIS A 106 2.34 -9.59 -9.15
N LEU A 107 2.91 -8.60 -9.85
CA LEU A 107 2.44 -8.17 -11.17
C LEU A 107 2.57 -9.30 -12.21
N THR A 108 3.57 -10.16 -12.05
CA THR A 108 3.83 -11.32 -12.90
C THR A 108 3.18 -12.60 -12.33
N GLY A 109 2.84 -13.54 -13.21
CA GLY A 109 2.27 -14.84 -12.83
C GLY A 109 0.76 -14.85 -12.56
N ARG A 110 0.07 -13.71 -12.72
CA ARG A 110 -1.38 -13.63 -12.60
C ARG A 110 -2.06 -14.32 -13.78
N HIS A 111 -3.06 -15.16 -13.50
CA HIS A 111 -3.95 -15.67 -14.54
C HIS A 111 -4.93 -14.58 -14.95
N PHE A 112 -5.09 -14.38 -16.26
CA PHE A 112 -6.02 -13.38 -16.78
C PHE A 112 -7.45 -13.66 -16.30
N LYS A 113 -8.09 -12.64 -15.74
CA LYS A 113 -9.50 -12.65 -15.37
C LYS A 113 -10.05 -11.24 -15.57
N HIS A 114 -10.98 -11.08 -16.51
CA HIS A 114 -11.57 -9.77 -16.83
C HIS A 114 -12.11 -9.06 -15.57
N GLY A 115 -11.81 -7.77 -15.43
CA GLY A 115 -12.19 -6.95 -14.28
C GLY A 115 -11.37 -7.20 -13.00
N VAL A 116 -10.56 -8.26 -12.95
CA VAL A 116 -9.79 -8.66 -11.74
C VAL A 116 -8.29 -8.61 -12.01
N PHE A 117 -7.80 -9.39 -12.96
CA PHE A 117 -6.39 -9.47 -13.37
C PHE A 117 -6.28 -9.31 -14.88
N ASP A 118 -6.87 -8.24 -15.41
CA ASP A 118 -6.69 -7.83 -16.79
C ASP A 118 -5.56 -6.80 -16.93
N CYS A 119 -5.32 -6.37 -18.16
CA CYS A 119 -4.31 -5.39 -18.52
C CYS A 119 -4.55 -4.02 -17.88
N TYR A 120 -5.80 -3.63 -17.59
CA TYR A 120 -6.10 -2.38 -16.90
C TYR A 120 -5.75 -2.48 -15.41
N THR A 121 -6.16 -3.55 -14.72
CA THR A 121 -5.77 -3.75 -13.32
C THR A 121 -4.25 -3.90 -13.17
N LEU A 122 -3.57 -4.58 -14.10
CA LEU A 122 -2.12 -4.71 -14.09
C LEU A 122 -1.41 -3.34 -14.13
N PHE A 123 -1.84 -2.48 -15.06
CA PHE A 123 -1.34 -1.11 -15.19
C PHE A 123 -1.65 -0.29 -13.94
N ARG A 124 -2.89 -0.30 -13.45
CA ARG A 124 -3.34 0.39 -12.23
C ARG A 124 -2.55 -0.02 -10.99
N ASP A 125 -2.23 -1.31 -10.89
CA ASP A 125 -1.44 -1.85 -9.79
C ASP A 125 0.02 -1.42 -9.89
N ALA A 126 0.62 -1.40 -11.07
CA ALA A 126 1.98 -0.91 -11.25
C ALA A 126 2.13 0.56 -10.81
N TYR A 127 1.18 1.43 -11.19
CA TYR A 127 1.18 2.83 -10.75
C TYR A 127 0.91 2.97 -9.25
N HIS A 128 0.00 2.20 -8.69
CA HIS A 128 -0.23 2.20 -7.25
C HIS A 128 1.04 1.86 -6.46
N LEU A 129 1.80 0.87 -6.93
CA LEU A 129 3.10 0.51 -6.34
C LEU A 129 4.14 1.62 -6.45
N ALA A 130 4.02 2.49 -7.45
CA ALA A 130 4.84 3.69 -7.62
C ALA A 130 4.29 4.91 -6.84
N GLY A 131 3.25 4.74 -6.00
CA GLY A 131 2.64 5.82 -5.23
C GLY A 131 1.63 6.66 -5.99
N ILE A 132 1.19 6.22 -7.18
CA ILE A 132 0.20 6.90 -8.01
C ILE A 132 -1.10 6.10 -7.98
N ASP A 133 -2.11 6.61 -7.26
CA ASP A 133 -3.41 5.99 -7.19
C ASP A 133 -4.28 6.35 -8.39
N MET A 134 -4.60 5.33 -9.20
CA MET A 134 -5.50 5.45 -10.33
C MET A 134 -6.87 4.83 -10.02
N PRO A 135 -7.97 5.45 -10.47
CA PRO A 135 -9.33 4.93 -10.35
C PRO A 135 -9.52 3.60 -11.09
N ASP A 136 -10.43 2.78 -10.55
CA ASP A 136 -10.94 1.58 -11.20
C ASP A 136 -12.21 1.93 -11.96
N PHE A 137 -12.18 1.77 -13.28
CA PHE A 137 -13.34 2.06 -14.13
C PHE A 137 -14.07 0.77 -14.47
N HIS A 138 -15.40 0.89 -14.54
CA HIS A 138 -16.22 -0.16 -15.15
C HIS A 138 -15.78 -0.35 -16.61
N ARG A 139 -15.69 -1.60 -17.04
CA ARG A 139 -15.30 -1.99 -18.39
C ARG A 139 -16.00 -3.28 -18.76
N ASP A 140 -16.73 -3.24 -19.86
CA ASP A 140 -17.42 -4.43 -20.39
C ASP A 140 -16.40 -5.44 -20.91
N ASP A 141 -16.77 -6.72 -20.94
CA ASP A 141 -15.89 -7.74 -21.51
C ASP A 141 -15.67 -7.48 -23.02
N ASP A 142 -14.49 -7.84 -23.53
CA ASP A 142 -14.10 -7.61 -24.93
C ASP A 142 -14.14 -6.13 -25.41
N TRP A 143 -14.15 -5.13 -24.51
CA TRP A 143 -14.17 -3.70 -24.87
C TRP A 143 -13.12 -3.29 -25.93
N TRP A 144 -11.92 -3.89 -25.88
CA TRP A 144 -10.83 -3.63 -26.83
C TRP A 144 -11.16 -4.07 -28.26
N ARG A 145 -12.15 -4.95 -28.45
CA ARG A 145 -12.65 -5.35 -29.78
C ARG A 145 -13.56 -4.32 -30.41
N HIS A 146 -14.13 -3.41 -29.62
CA HIS A 146 -15.06 -2.39 -30.07
C HIS A 146 -14.35 -1.10 -30.52
N GLY A 147 -13.02 -1.06 -30.45
CA GLY A 147 -12.21 0.10 -30.83
C GLY A 147 -11.97 1.10 -29.69
N ASP A 148 -12.50 0.82 -28.50
CA ASP A 148 -12.27 1.63 -27.30
C ASP A 148 -10.80 1.52 -26.84
N ASN A 149 -10.24 2.61 -26.31
CA ASN A 149 -8.91 2.64 -25.72
C ASN A 149 -8.97 3.20 -24.29
N LEU A 150 -9.60 2.44 -23.41
CA LEU A 150 -9.82 2.84 -22.01
C LEU A 150 -8.54 3.24 -21.26
N TYR A 151 -7.36 2.82 -21.73
CA TYR A 151 -6.09 3.32 -21.19
C TYR A 151 -5.95 4.81 -21.52
N LEU A 152 -5.89 5.15 -22.81
CA LEU A 152 -5.63 6.51 -23.27
C LEU A 152 -6.81 7.44 -22.98
N ASP A 153 -8.03 6.94 -23.14
CA ASP A 153 -9.26 7.72 -22.96
C ASP A 153 -9.41 8.21 -21.52
N ASN A 154 -8.83 7.50 -20.54
CA ASN A 154 -8.84 7.86 -19.13
C ASN A 154 -7.50 8.39 -18.59
N LEU A 155 -6.47 8.61 -19.43
CA LEU A 155 -5.18 9.12 -18.94
C LEU A 155 -5.31 10.54 -18.36
N GLU A 156 -6.02 11.43 -19.05
CA GLU A 156 -6.16 12.82 -18.61
C GLU A 156 -6.95 12.95 -17.30
N THR A 157 -7.99 12.12 -17.13
CA THR A 157 -8.79 12.09 -15.89
C THR A 157 -8.00 11.59 -14.69
N THR A 158 -6.85 10.96 -14.92
CA THR A 158 -5.95 10.42 -13.90
C THR A 158 -4.68 11.25 -13.72
N GLY A 159 -4.64 12.45 -14.31
CA GLY A 159 -3.54 13.42 -14.15
C GLY A 159 -2.37 13.19 -15.10
N PHE A 160 -2.45 12.20 -15.99
CA PHE A 160 -1.47 12.02 -17.04
C PHE A 160 -1.76 12.95 -18.21
N TYR A 161 -0.72 13.38 -18.90
CA TYR A 161 -0.84 14.16 -20.13
C TYR A 161 0.08 13.56 -21.19
N ARG A 162 -0.33 13.69 -22.45
CA ARG A 162 0.44 13.15 -23.56
C ARG A 162 1.67 14.00 -23.81
N VAL A 163 2.85 13.38 -23.77
CA VAL A 163 4.12 14.01 -24.14
C VAL A 163 4.53 13.63 -25.55
N SER A 164 5.27 14.52 -26.22
CA SER A 164 5.94 14.16 -27.48
C SER A 164 7.09 13.18 -27.19
N ALA A 165 7.46 12.35 -28.17
CA ALA A 165 8.62 11.46 -28.02
C ALA A 165 9.92 12.22 -27.71
N ALA A 166 10.08 13.42 -28.28
CA ALA A 166 11.21 14.29 -28.01
C ALA A 166 11.22 14.88 -26.59
N SER A 167 10.06 14.92 -25.92
CA SER A 167 9.91 15.44 -24.56
C SER A 167 10.00 14.35 -23.48
N ALA A 168 10.09 13.08 -23.88
CA ALA A 168 10.09 11.92 -22.98
C ALA A 168 11.51 11.39 -22.67
N GLN A 169 12.56 12.07 -23.14
CA GLN A 169 13.97 11.71 -22.96
C GLN A 169 14.65 12.52 -21.88
#